data_AF-A0A6A6QZE8-F1
#
_entry.id   AF-A0A6A6QZE8-F1
#
_cell.length_a   1.000
_cell.length_b   1.000
_cell.length_c   1.000
_cell.angle_alpha   90.00
_cell.angle_beta   90.00
_cell.angle_gamma   90.00
#
_symmetry.space_group_name_H-M   'P 1'
#
loop_
_entity.id
_entity.type
_entity.pdbx_description
1 polymer ?
#
loop_
_entity_poly.entity_id
_entity_poly.type
_entity_poly.pdbx_seq_one_letter_code
_entity_poly.pdbx_strand_id
1 'polypeptide(L)'
;MLVALKRLLFPSRTPLDHPYSALPADLSQSYFALDILPDSCPPNDSLSLKVEPHSLDHRRHSLSILGWLSDARVVSDATIGLSDGLTVPFALSAGLSTLGSSKIVIFAGLAELIAGAISMGLGAWLAASGEVKAYNSTLRSTQLFVQRSPSTAMKLAHATLQPYLLHASSPTNIAIDVNFLALFLMRFHHNLPEPADTRGAWLSAVTMGGCYFFGGFVPLVPCK
;
A
#
# COMPACT_ATOMS: atom_id res chain seq x y z
N MET A 1 -14.21 -16.02 -28.30
CA MET A 1 -14.02 -17.29 -27.56
C MET A 1 -13.62 -17.06 -26.09
N LEU A 2 -12.61 -16.23 -25.79
CA LEU A 2 -12.20 -15.93 -24.39
C LEU A 2 -13.29 -15.27 -23.52
N VAL A 3 -14.11 -14.39 -24.10
CA VAL A 3 -15.22 -13.71 -23.39
C VAL A 3 -16.32 -14.70 -22.97
N ALA A 4 -16.55 -15.75 -23.76
CA ALA A 4 -17.52 -16.79 -23.44
C ALA A 4 -17.00 -17.73 -22.33
N LEU A 5 -15.70 -18.04 -22.35
CA LEU A 5 -15.06 -18.87 -21.32
C LEU A 5 -15.07 -18.19 -19.93
N LYS A 6 -14.89 -16.86 -19.88
CA LYS A 6 -14.97 -16.06 -18.64
C LYS A 6 -16.37 -16.11 -18.00
N ARG A 7 -17.43 -16.17 -18.80
CA ARG A 7 -18.82 -16.25 -18.29
C ARG A 7 -19.19 -17.65 -17.81
N LEU A 8 -18.49 -18.68 -18.27
CA LEU A 8 -18.74 -20.07 -17.87
C LEU A 8 -18.03 -20.43 -16.54
N LEU A 9 -16.85 -19.85 -16.30
CA LEU A 9 -16.05 -20.10 -15.08
C LEU A 9 -16.48 -19.24 -13.88
N PHE A 10 -17.19 -18.13 -14.10
CA PHE A 10 -17.68 -17.24 -13.06
C PHE A 10 -19.19 -16.96 -13.22
N PRO A 11 -20.07 -17.90 -12.82
CA PRO A 11 -21.50 -17.62 -12.76
C PRO A 11 -21.74 -16.48 -11.76
N SER A 12 -22.37 -15.40 -12.23
CA SER A 12 -22.72 -14.24 -11.43
C SER A 12 -23.46 -14.67 -10.16
N ARG A 13 -22.84 -14.51 -8.99
CA ARG A 13 -23.55 -14.59 -7.72
C ARG A 13 -24.60 -13.48 -7.70
N THR A 14 -25.85 -13.87 -7.46
CA THR A 14 -26.93 -12.95 -7.11
C THR A 14 -26.48 -12.06 -5.96
N PRO A 15 -26.70 -10.74 -6.01
CA PRO A 15 -26.43 -9.89 -4.86
C PRO A 15 -27.35 -10.36 -3.71
N LEU A 16 -26.75 -10.73 -2.58
CA LEU A 16 -27.47 -10.82 -1.32
C LEU A 16 -27.88 -9.39 -0.95
N ASP A 17 -29.17 -9.19 -0.70
CA ASP A 17 -29.75 -7.93 -0.26
C ASP A 17 -29.13 -7.51 1.07
N HIS A 18 -28.08 -6.68 1.00
CA HIS A 18 -27.60 -5.92 2.14
C HIS A 18 -28.53 -4.72 2.36
N PRO A 19 -29.06 -4.49 3.58
CA PRO A 19 -30.04 -3.44 3.87
C PRO A 19 -29.47 -2.00 3.87
N TYR A 20 -28.38 -1.74 3.12
CA TYR A 20 -27.73 -0.42 3.01
C TYR A 20 -28.08 0.32 1.71
N SER A 21 -29.05 -0.14 0.92
CA SER A 21 -29.52 0.54 -0.29
C SER A 21 -30.55 1.64 0.02
N ALA A 22 -30.17 2.64 0.81
CA ALA A 22 -30.96 3.87 0.95
C ALA A 22 -30.09 5.04 1.43
N LEU A 23 -29.03 5.35 0.69
CA LEU A 23 -28.43 6.69 0.73
C LEU A 23 -28.15 7.13 -0.71
N PRO A 24 -28.60 8.34 -1.12
CA PRO A 24 -28.57 8.75 -2.51
C PRO A 24 -27.13 8.82 -3.02
N ALA A 25 -26.90 8.20 -4.19
CA ALA A 25 -25.62 8.10 -4.90
C ALA A 25 -25.06 9.46 -5.42
N ASP A 26 -25.57 10.58 -4.93
CA ASP A 26 -25.32 11.92 -5.45
C ASP A 26 -24.13 12.64 -4.76
N LEU A 27 -23.50 11.99 -3.77
CA LEU A 27 -22.39 12.58 -2.99
C LEU A 27 -21.01 12.00 -3.32
N SER A 28 -20.93 10.89 -4.07
CA SER A 28 -19.65 10.32 -4.53
C SER A 28 -19.09 11.08 -5.72
N GLN A 29 -19.95 11.71 -6.53
CA GLN A 29 -19.56 12.30 -7.81
C GLN A 29 -19.10 13.76 -7.66
N SER A 30 -19.49 14.43 -6.57
CA SER A 30 -19.11 15.83 -6.30
C SER A 30 -17.68 16.02 -5.79
N TYR A 31 -17.00 14.97 -5.29
CA TYR A 31 -15.62 15.07 -4.80
C TYR A 31 -14.56 15.06 -5.91
N PHE A 32 -14.88 14.52 -7.09
CA PHE A 32 -13.94 14.43 -8.21
C PHE A 32 -13.79 15.75 -9.00
N ALA A 33 -14.68 16.74 -8.77
CA ALA A 33 -14.80 17.93 -9.61
C ALA A 33 -14.26 19.23 -8.99
N LEU A 34 -13.48 19.17 -7.90
CA LEU A 34 -12.96 20.36 -7.20
C LEU A 34 -11.43 20.50 -7.22
N ASP A 35 -10.77 19.98 -8.26
CA ASP A 35 -9.37 20.33 -8.58
C ASP A 35 -9.36 21.42 -9.65
N ILE A 36 -9.25 22.69 -9.24
CA ILE A 36 -8.33 23.72 -9.75
C ILE A 36 -8.49 24.93 -8.81
N LEU A 37 -7.61 25.10 -7.82
CA LEU A 37 -7.32 26.42 -7.25
C LEU A 37 -5.88 26.44 -6.71
N PRO A 38 -5.06 27.42 -7.10
CA PRO A 38 -3.64 27.45 -6.78
C PRO A 38 -3.35 27.79 -5.31
N ASP A 39 -2.21 27.27 -4.87
CA ASP A 39 -1.47 27.55 -3.65
C ASP A 39 -1.61 28.98 -3.12
N SER A 40 -1.90 29.12 -1.83
CA SER A 40 -1.41 30.20 -0.97
C SER A 40 -1.85 30.01 0.48
N CYS A 41 -0.95 29.57 1.37
CA CYS A 41 -0.87 30.06 2.76
C CYS A 41 0.53 29.83 3.37
N PRO A 42 1.07 30.78 4.16
CA PRO A 42 2.46 30.84 4.63
C PRO A 42 2.75 30.00 5.89
N PRO A 43 4.04 29.86 6.31
CA PRO A 43 4.46 28.92 7.36
C PRO A 43 4.51 29.52 8.78
N ASN A 44 4.54 28.58 9.74
CA ASN A 44 4.93 28.66 11.17
C ASN A 44 3.99 29.35 12.17
N ASP A 45 3.61 28.63 13.25
CA ASP A 45 4.47 28.63 14.44
C ASP A 45 4.19 27.49 15.44
N SER A 46 5.32 27.07 16.01
CA SER A 46 5.60 26.03 17.00
C SER A 46 4.69 25.87 18.25
N LEU A 47 4.39 24.60 18.60
CA LEU A 47 4.11 24.17 19.98
C LEU A 47 4.64 22.74 20.20
N SER A 48 5.87 22.66 20.69
CA SER A 48 6.56 21.43 21.07
C SER A 48 5.97 20.87 22.36
N LEU A 49 5.20 19.78 22.28
CA LEU A 49 4.87 18.95 23.43
C LEU A 49 5.87 17.79 23.49
N LYS A 50 6.89 17.97 24.32
CA LYS A 50 7.96 17.01 24.60
C LYS A 50 7.41 15.88 25.46
N VAL A 51 7.01 14.79 24.82
CA VAL A 51 6.73 13.52 25.49
C VAL A 51 7.98 12.66 25.39
N GLU A 52 8.69 12.51 26.50
CA GLU A 52 9.81 11.57 26.66
C GLU A 52 9.26 10.21 27.10
N PRO A 53 9.28 9.16 26.24
CA PRO A 53 9.13 7.81 26.73
C PRO A 53 10.49 7.27 27.19
N HIS A 54 10.56 7.10 28.50
CA HIS A 54 11.50 6.34 29.29
C HIS A 54 12.05 5.10 28.56
N SER A 55 13.37 5.08 28.36
CA SER A 55 14.14 4.00 27.75
C SER A 55 14.09 2.72 28.59
N LEU A 56 13.52 1.66 28.02
CA LEU A 56 13.81 0.29 28.44
C LEU A 56 14.74 -0.34 27.42
N ASP A 57 16.01 -0.38 27.83
CA ASP A 57 17.11 -1.10 27.22
C ASP A 57 16.79 -2.60 27.12
N HIS A 58 16.45 -3.05 25.92
CA HIS A 58 16.64 -4.44 25.53
C HIS A 58 17.70 -4.53 24.43
N ARG A 59 18.95 -4.36 24.85
CA ARG A 59 20.15 -4.93 24.25
C ARG A 59 19.92 -6.38 23.80
N ARG A 60 19.59 -6.57 22.53
CA ARG A 60 19.83 -7.82 21.79
C ARG A 60 20.43 -7.47 20.43
N HIS A 61 21.74 -7.24 20.43
CA HIS A 61 22.61 -7.12 19.26
C HIS A 61 22.77 -8.51 18.58
N SER A 62 21.64 -9.11 18.19
CA SER A 62 21.60 -10.39 17.47
C SER A 62 21.30 -10.09 16.00
N LEU A 63 22.38 -9.90 15.23
CA LEU A 63 22.42 -9.82 13.76
C LEU A 63 21.42 -8.84 13.11
N SER A 64 21.88 -7.63 12.84
CA SER A 64 21.21 -6.58 12.05
C SER A 64 20.65 -7.04 10.70
N ILE A 65 21.11 -8.18 10.17
CA ILE A 65 20.60 -8.79 8.92
C ILE A 65 19.19 -9.37 9.11
N LEU A 66 18.83 -9.86 10.31
CA LEU A 66 17.52 -10.48 10.56
C LEU A 66 16.45 -9.48 11.02
N GLY A 67 16.84 -8.30 11.51
CA GLY A 67 15.90 -7.26 11.95
C GLY A 67 15.16 -6.58 10.80
N TRP A 68 15.73 -6.58 9.60
CA TRP A 68 15.04 -6.08 8.40
C TRP A 68 13.97 -7.07 7.90
N LEU A 69 14.16 -8.37 8.13
CA LEU A 69 13.16 -9.41 7.82
C LEU A 69 11.93 -9.40 8.75
N SER A 70 11.90 -8.57 9.81
CA SER A 70 10.71 -8.49 10.67
C SER A 70 9.59 -7.62 10.09
N ASP A 71 9.90 -6.76 9.11
CA ASP A 71 8.88 -5.96 8.45
C ASP A 71 8.20 -6.79 7.34
N ALA A 72 6.89 -7.01 7.49
CA ALA A 72 6.10 -7.78 6.54
C ALA A 72 6.16 -7.21 5.11
N ARG A 73 6.27 -5.88 4.97
CA ARG A 73 6.38 -5.24 3.64
C ARG A 73 7.70 -5.60 2.98
N VAL A 74 8.79 -5.50 3.73
CA VAL A 74 10.12 -5.88 3.26
C VAL A 74 10.17 -7.34 2.81
N VAL A 75 9.64 -8.25 3.62
CA VAL A 75 9.60 -9.68 3.29
C VAL A 75 8.76 -9.94 2.05
N SER A 76 7.64 -9.23 1.91
CA SER A 76 6.79 -9.29 0.72
C SER A 76 7.54 -8.82 -0.52
N ASP A 77 8.14 -7.64 -0.48
CA ASP A 77 8.89 -7.03 -1.59
C ASP A 77 10.08 -7.90 -2.01
N ALA A 78 10.79 -8.47 -1.02
CA ALA A 78 11.89 -9.40 -1.26
C ALA A 78 11.40 -10.67 -1.96
N THR A 79 10.26 -11.23 -1.51
CA THR A 79 9.68 -12.45 -2.07
C THR A 79 9.19 -12.22 -3.50
N ILE A 80 8.48 -11.13 -3.77
CA ILE A 80 8.01 -10.79 -5.12
C ILE A 80 9.20 -10.57 -6.04
N GLY A 81 10.18 -9.75 -5.62
CA GLY A 81 11.39 -9.49 -6.39
C GLY A 81 12.16 -10.77 -6.70
N LEU A 82 12.39 -11.63 -5.70
CA LEU A 82 13.10 -12.90 -5.87
C LEU A 82 12.33 -13.89 -6.74
N SER A 83 11.01 -14.01 -6.57
CA SER A 83 10.17 -14.89 -7.38
C SER A 83 10.19 -14.50 -8.85
N ASP A 84 10.05 -13.21 -9.15
CA ASP A 84 10.09 -12.74 -10.53
C ASP A 84 11.52 -12.83 -11.08
N GLY A 85 12.53 -12.49 -10.27
CA GLY A 85 13.95 -12.60 -10.62
C GLY A 85 14.39 -14.04 -10.87
N LEU A 86 13.77 -15.05 -10.27
CA LEU A 86 14.04 -16.45 -10.61
C LEU A 86 13.32 -16.87 -11.89
N THR A 87 12.06 -16.48 -12.03
CA THR A 87 11.17 -17.05 -13.04
C THR A 87 11.36 -16.43 -14.41
N VAL A 88 11.50 -15.10 -14.48
CA VAL A 88 11.60 -14.36 -15.76
C VAL A 88 12.93 -14.65 -16.47
N PRO A 89 14.10 -14.52 -15.83
CA PRO A 89 15.38 -14.82 -16.48
C PRO A 89 15.54 -16.31 -16.80
N PHE A 90 14.93 -17.20 -16.01
CA PHE A 90 14.89 -18.63 -16.30
C PHE A 90 14.09 -18.93 -17.57
N ALA A 91 12.87 -18.41 -17.66
CA ALA A 91 12.03 -18.59 -18.84
C ALA A 91 12.69 -17.99 -20.09
N LEU A 92 13.28 -16.80 -19.96
CA LEU A 92 13.99 -16.12 -21.04
C LEU A 92 15.21 -16.93 -21.50
N SER A 93 16.03 -17.40 -20.56
CA SER A 93 17.21 -18.19 -20.87
C SER A 93 16.86 -19.52 -21.53
N ALA A 94 15.82 -20.22 -21.03
CA ALA A 94 15.32 -21.45 -21.63
C ALA A 94 14.81 -21.24 -23.06
N GLY A 95 14.07 -20.15 -23.31
CA GLY A 95 13.58 -19.80 -24.65
C GLY A 95 14.71 -19.49 -25.63
N LEU A 96 15.69 -18.68 -25.21
CA LEU A 96 16.86 -18.29 -26.03
C LEU A 96 17.87 -19.43 -26.21
N SER A 97 17.88 -20.45 -25.35
CA SER A 97 18.79 -21.59 -25.47
C SER A 97 18.62 -22.36 -26.79
N THR A 98 17.46 -22.25 -27.44
CA THR A 98 17.18 -22.86 -28.75
C THR A 98 18.00 -22.25 -29.88
N LEU A 99 18.53 -21.03 -29.70
CA LEU A 99 19.34 -20.33 -30.70
C LEU A 99 20.78 -20.85 -30.81
N GLY A 100 21.17 -21.81 -29.96
CA GLY A 100 22.48 -22.50 -30.05
C GLY A 100 23.70 -21.65 -29.68
N SER A 101 23.51 -20.41 -29.19
CA SER A 101 24.61 -19.52 -28.80
C SER A 101 24.49 -19.09 -27.34
N SER A 102 25.30 -19.70 -26.47
CA SER A 102 25.31 -19.40 -25.03
C SER A 102 25.66 -17.93 -24.74
N LYS A 103 26.45 -17.27 -25.61
CA LYS A 103 26.76 -15.85 -25.47
C LYS A 103 25.52 -14.98 -25.56
N ILE A 104 24.63 -15.28 -26.51
CA ILE A 104 23.38 -14.53 -26.70
C ILE A 104 22.48 -14.69 -25.48
N VAL A 105 22.34 -15.91 -24.96
CA VAL A 105 21.54 -16.20 -23.76
C VAL A 105 22.04 -15.38 -22.56
N ILE A 106 23.35 -15.37 -22.32
CA ILE A 106 23.94 -14.67 -21.16
C ILE A 106 23.78 -13.14 -21.30
N PHE A 107 24.10 -12.56 -22.46
CA PHE A 107 23.99 -11.10 -22.63
C PHE A 107 22.53 -10.64 -22.60
N ALA A 108 21.61 -11.39 -23.22
CA ALA A 108 20.19 -11.08 -23.20
C ALA A 108 19.62 -11.18 -21.79
N GLY A 109 19.96 -12.22 -21.04
CA GLY A 109 19.51 -12.39 -19.67
C GLY A 109 20.11 -11.38 -18.69
N LEU A 110 21.38 -10.98 -18.86
CA LEU A 110 21.96 -9.91 -18.04
C LEU A 110 21.32 -8.54 -18.35
N ALA A 111 21.03 -8.26 -19.63
CA ALA A 111 20.34 -7.04 -20.01
C ALA A 111 18.92 -7.00 -19.43
N GLU A 112 18.20 -8.11 -19.49
CA GLU A 112 16.88 -8.25 -18.89
C GLU A 112 16.94 -8.11 -17.35
N LEU A 113 17.92 -8.71 -16.69
CA LEU A 113 18.11 -8.55 -15.24
C LEU A 113 18.28 -7.09 -14.80
N ILE A 114 19.14 -6.35 -15.48
CA ILE A 114 19.41 -4.94 -15.15
C ILE A 114 18.16 -4.10 -15.41
N ALA A 115 17.51 -4.31 -16.56
CA ALA A 115 16.29 -3.59 -16.91
C ALA A 115 15.14 -3.90 -15.93
N GLY A 116 14.96 -5.18 -15.59
CA GLY A 116 13.93 -5.67 -14.66
C GLY A 116 14.15 -5.16 -13.24
N ALA A 117 15.39 -5.21 -12.73
CA ALA A 117 15.73 -4.71 -11.40
C ALA A 117 15.46 -3.20 -11.25
N ILE A 118 15.83 -2.40 -12.25
CA ILE A 118 15.56 -0.95 -12.25
C ILE A 118 14.05 -0.69 -12.33
N SER A 119 13.36 -1.38 -13.24
CA SER A 119 11.92 -1.24 -13.44
C SER A 119 11.13 -1.57 -12.17
N MET A 120 11.39 -2.73 -11.55
CA MET A 120 10.72 -3.16 -10.33
C MET A 120 11.09 -2.30 -9.12
N GLY A 121 12.36 -1.91 -8.99
CA GLY A 121 12.77 -1.02 -7.91
C GLY A 121 12.06 0.33 -7.97
N LEU A 122 12.00 0.97 -9.16
CA LEU A 122 11.25 2.21 -9.34
C LEU A 122 9.75 2.01 -9.16
N GLY A 123 9.20 0.89 -9.63
CA GLY A 123 7.79 0.52 -9.44
C GLY A 123 7.40 0.43 -7.97
N ALA A 124 8.21 -0.25 -7.16
CA ALA A 124 8.02 -0.36 -5.70
C ALA A 124 8.10 1.00 -5.01
N TRP A 125 9.10 1.83 -5.37
CA TRP A 125 9.22 3.19 -4.84
C TRP A 125 7.99 4.06 -5.16
N LEU A 126 7.52 4.00 -6.41
CA LEU A 126 6.35 4.77 -6.87
C LEU A 126 5.08 4.29 -6.17
N ALA A 127 4.92 2.99 -5.98
CA ALA A 127 3.78 2.43 -5.26
C ALA A 127 3.76 2.93 -3.81
N ALA A 128 4.86 2.77 -3.08
CA ALA A 128 4.96 3.22 -1.68
C ALA A 128 4.80 4.74 -1.55
N SER A 129 5.40 5.52 -2.45
CA SER A 129 5.24 6.98 -2.47
C SER A 129 3.80 7.41 -2.80
N GLY A 130 3.14 6.65 -3.68
CA GLY A 130 1.74 6.84 -4.04
C GLY A 130 0.80 6.61 -2.86
N GLU A 131 1.05 5.58 -2.04
CA GLU A 131 0.28 5.32 -0.81
C GLU A 131 0.32 6.52 0.15
N VAL A 132 1.50 7.12 0.37
CA VAL A 132 1.65 8.30 1.22
C VAL A 132 0.88 9.50 0.68
N LYS A 133 0.96 9.76 -0.63
CA LYS A 133 0.24 10.86 -1.27
C LYS A 133 -1.27 10.66 -1.22
N ALA A 134 -1.73 9.43 -1.48
CA ALA A 134 -3.14 9.06 -1.43
C ALA A 134 -3.69 9.25 -0.01
N TYR A 135 -2.98 8.73 1.01
CA TYR A 135 -3.34 8.89 2.41
C TYR A 135 -3.49 10.37 2.80
N ASN A 136 -2.50 11.20 2.46
CA ASN A 136 -2.52 12.63 2.80
C ASN A 136 -3.65 13.39 2.10
N SER A 137 -3.96 13.03 0.85
CA SER A 137 -5.10 13.59 0.12
C SER A 137 -6.41 13.28 0.84
N THR A 138 -6.64 12.00 1.17
CA THR A 138 -7.85 11.57 1.90
C THR A 138 -7.93 12.19 3.30
N LEU A 139 -6.80 12.31 4.01
CA LEU A 139 -6.75 12.94 5.33
C LEU A 139 -7.21 14.41 5.26
N ARG A 140 -6.69 15.18 4.29
CA ARG A 140 -7.10 16.58 4.09
C ARG A 140 -8.58 16.71 3.77
N SER A 141 -9.09 15.91 2.82
CA SER A 141 -10.52 15.91 2.48
C SER A 141 -11.39 15.54 3.67
N THR A 142 -10.95 14.59 4.49
CA THR A 142 -11.67 14.15 5.71
C THR A 142 -11.64 15.23 6.78
N GLN A 143 -10.51 15.90 7.01
CA GLN A 143 -10.42 17.02 7.94
C GLN A 143 -11.35 18.17 7.54
N LEU A 144 -11.38 18.54 6.26
CA LEU A 144 -12.30 19.55 5.74
C LEU A 144 -13.77 19.13 5.90
N PHE A 145 -14.08 17.85 5.65
CA PHE A 145 -15.43 17.31 5.86
C PHE A 145 -15.87 17.40 7.32
N VAL A 146 -14.98 17.02 8.26
CA VAL A 146 -15.24 17.09 9.71
C VAL A 146 -15.49 18.53 10.16
N GLN A 147 -14.70 19.48 9.66
CA GLN A 147 -14.88 20.90 9.98
C GLN A 147 -16.18 21.47 9.40
N ARG A 148 -16.52 21.12 8.16
CA ARG A 148 -17.71 21.63 7.47
C ARG A 148 -19.01 21.03 7.99
N SER A 149 -18.99 19.78 8.47
CA SER A 149 -20.21 19.06 8.86
C SER A 149 -19.95 18.10 10.03
N PRO A 150 -19.70 18.62 11.24
CA PRO A 150 -19.31 17.81 12.40
C PRO A 150 -20.41 16.85 12.84
N SER A 151 -21.68 17.24 12.72
CA SER A 151 -22.83 16.39 13.07
C SER A 151 -22.94 15.16 12.15
N THR A 152 -22.70 15.33 10.86
CA THR A 152 -22.69 14.22 9.88
C THR A 152 -21.48 13.31 10.09
N ALA A 153 -20.30 13.89 10.35
CA ALA A 153 -19.10 13.11 10.65
C ALA A 153 -19.27 12.25 11.92
N MET A 154 -19.91 12.79 12.97
CA MET A 154 -20.21 12.02 14.18
C MET A 154 -21.19 10.87 13.92
N LYS A 155 -22.24 11.10 13.11
CA LYS A 155 -23.17 10.02 12.69
C LYS A 155 -22.44 8.92 11.95
N LEU A 156 -21.50 9.28 11.06
CA LEU A 156 -20.68 8.32 10.33
C LEU A 156 -19.81 7.50 11.30
N ALA A 157 -19.19 8.14 12.28
CA ALA A 157 -18.39 7.45 13.30
C ALA A 157 -19.24 6.46 14.12
N HIS A 158 -20.45 6.85 14.53
CA HIS A 158 -21.38 5.94 15.21
C HIS A 158 -21.80 4.77 14.31
N ALA A 159 -22.10 5.02 13.05
CA ALA A 159 -22.46 3.99 12.09
C ALA A 159 -21.30 2.98 11.88
N THR A 160 -20.05 3.46 11.83
CA THR A 160 -18.85 2.61 11.76
C THR A 160 -18.67 1.74 13.00
N LEU A 161 -19.04 2.25 14.19
CA LEU A 161 -18.94 1.51 15.45
C LEU A 161 -20.10 0.55 15.71
N GLN A 162 -21.24 0.74 15.05
CA GLN A 162 -22.46 -0.04 15.26
C GLN A 162 -22.25 -1.57 15.22
N PRO A 163 -21.46 -2.16 14.29
CA PRO A 163 -21.23 -3.61 14.26
C PRO A 163 -20.42 -4.13 15.46
N TYR A 164 -19.62 -3.28 16.10
CA TYR A 164 -18.77 -3.65 17.25
C TYR A 164 -19.51 -3.53 18.59
N LEU A 165 -20.59 -2.74 18.63
CA LEU A 165 -21.40 -2.49 19.81
C LEU A 165 -22.50 -3.56 19.92
N LEU A 166 -22.10 -4.81 20.19
CA LEU A 166 -23.00 -5.98 20.16
C LEU A 166 -24.09 -6.01 21.24
N HIS A 167 -24.10 -5.11 22.23
CA HIS A 167 -25.13 -5.05 23.28
C HIS A 167 -25.49 -3.60 23.63
N ALA A 168 -26.76 -3.26 23.41
CA ALA A 168 -27.36 -1.94 23.53
C ALA A 168 -27.52 -1.44 24.99
N SER A 169 -26.42 -1.29 25.73
CA SER A 169 -26.40 -0.66 27.06
C SER A 169 -25.12 0.12 27.36
N SER A 170 -24.36 0.50 26.33
CA SER A 170 -23.25 1.45 26.50
C SER A 170 -23.76 2.86 26.13
N PRO A 171 -23.41 3.91 26.88
CA PRO A 171 -23.93 5.25 26.63
C PRO A 171 -23.59 5.66 25.19
N THR A 172 -24.64 5.88 24.39
CA THR A 172 -24.59 6.33 23.00
C THR A 172 -23.92 7.69 22.80
N ASN A 173 -23.57 8.37 23.90
CA ASN A 173 -22.76 9.58 23.91
C ASN A 173 -21.27 9.25 24.04
N ILE A 174 -20.71 8.58 23.04
CA ILE A 174 -19.26 8.57 22.87
C ILE A 174 -18.89 9.92 22.25
N ALA A 175 -18.50 10.86 23.10
CA ALA A 175 -17.99 12.16 22.65
C ALA A 175 -16.58 11.96 22.08
N ILE A 176 -16.49 11.78 20.76
CA ILE A 176 -15.20 11.79 20.07
C ILE A 176 -14.82 13.25 19.85
N ASP A 177 -13.65 13.63 20.35
CA ASP A 177 -13.11 14.97 20.10
C ASP A 177 -12.94 15.20 18.59
N VAL A 178 -13.38 16.37 18.12
CA VAL A 178 -13.41 16.74 16.69
C VAL A 178 -12.01 16.69 16.09
N ASN A 179 -10.97 16.95 16.89
CA ASN A 179 -9.57 16.86 16.47
C ASN A 179 -9.13 15.43 16.15
N PHE A 180 -9.69 14.43 16.84
CA PHE A 180 -9.38 13.01 16.65
C PHE A 180 -10.38 12.31 15.72
N LEU A 181 -11.55 12.92 15.48
CA LEU A 181 -12.61 12.38 14.64
C LEU A 181 -12.12 12.10 13.21
N ALA A 182 -11.32 12.99 12.62
CA ALA A 182 -10.76 12.78 11.28
C ALA A 182 -9.84 11.54 11.22
N LEU A 183 -8.96 11.36 12.21
CA LEU A 183 -8.07 10.20 12.30
C LEU A 183 -8.84 8.90 12.58
N PHE A 184 -9.91 8.98 13.39
CA PHE A 184 -10.82 7.87 13.60
C PHE A 184 -11.51 7.45 12.29
N LEU A 185 -12.06 8.41 11.54
CA LEU A 185 -12.69 8.14 10.24
C LEU A 185 -11.68 7.53 9.26
N MET A 186 -10.48 8.09 9.17
CA MET A 186 -9.41 7.54 8.32
C MET A 186 -9.14 6.06 8.62
N ARG A 187 -9.02 5.71 9.90
CA ARG A 187 -8.68 4.35 10.31
C ARG A 187 -9.83 3.36 10.21
N PHE A 188 -11.03 3.73 10.62
CA PHE A 188 -12.15 2.79 10.78
C PHE A 188 -13.20 2.89 9.69
N HIS A 189 -13.46 4.09 9.16
CA HIS A 189 -14.41 4.25 8.06
C HIS A 189 -13.72 4.03 6.71
N HIS A 190 -12.56 4.66 6.49
CA HIS A 190 -11.83 4.51 5.23
C HIS A 190 -10.94 3.25 5.19
N ASN A 191 -10.61 2.64 6.33
CA ASN A 191 -9.65 1.54 6.43
C ASN A 191 -8.25 1.89 5.89
N LEU A 192 -7.85 3.16 5.98
CA LEU A 192 -6.51 3.60 5.64
C LEU A 192 -5.66 3.74 6.92
N PRO A 193 -4.80 2.75 7.25
CA PRO A 193 -3.79 2.94 8.27
C PRO A 193 -2.75 3.97 7.81
N GLU A 194 -2.03 4.55 8.77
CA GLU A 194 -0.96 5.48 8.47
C GLU A 194 0.13 4.77 7.65
N PRO A 195 0.53 5.34 6.49
CA PRO A 195 1.50 4.72 5.61
C PRO A 195 2.89 4.78 6.25
N ALA A 196 3.76 3.84 5.86
CA ALA A 196 5.15 3.84 6.28
C ALA A 196 5.86 5.10 5.76
N ASP A 197 6.82 5.59 6.55
CA ASP A 197 7.58 6.81 6.26
C ASP A 197 8.33 6.72 4.91
N THR A 198 8.78 7.87 4.38
CA THR A 198 9.47 7.97 3.07
C THR A 198 10.70 7.06 2.98
N ARG A 199 11.33 6.79 4.13
CA ARG A 199 12.45 5.83 4.25
C ARG A 199 12.04 4.40 3.88
N GLY A 200 10.81 4.00 4.19
CA GLY A 200 10.23 2.71 3.82
C GLY A 200 10.06 2.56 2.30
N ALA A 201 9.72 3.64 1.59
CA ALA A 201 9.58 3.61 0.13
C ALA A 201 10.91 3.30 -0.58
N TRP A 202 12.01 3.90 -0.13
CA TRP A 202 13.33 3.63 -0.71
C TRP A 202 13.84 2.23 -0.34
N LEU A 203 13.58 1.79 0.90
CA LEU A 203 13.93 0.45 1.35
C LEU A 203 13.20 -0.62 0.53
N SER A 204 11.90 -0.44 0.28
CA SER A 204 11.08 -1.30 -0.58
C SER A 204 11.67 -1.42 -1.99
N ALA A 205 12.05 -0.29 -2.59
CA ALA A 205 12.67 -0.23 -3.92
C ALA A 205 13.98 -1.02 -4.02
N VAL A 206 14.90 -0.78 -3.09
CA VAL A 206 16.21 -1.46 -3.06
C VAL A 206 16.04 -2.95 -2.78
N THR A 207 15.12 -3.29 -1.88
CA THR A 207 14.79 -4.68 -1.52
C THR A 207 14.28 -5.44 -2.73
N MET A 208 13.24 -4.93 -3.39
CA MET A 208 12.59 -5.60 -4.51
C MET A 208 13.52 -5.72 -5.72
N GLY A 209 14.15 -4.61 -6.12
CA GLY A 209 15.09 -4.59 -7.25
C GLY A 209 16.36 -5.41 -6.99
N GLY A 210 16.89 -5.37 -5.76
CA GLY A 210 18.04 -6.16 -5.35
C GLY A 210 17.75 -7.66 -5.36
N CYS A 211 16.63 -8.08 -4.75
CA CYS A 211 16.21 -9.48 -4.74
C CYS A 211 15.92 -10.01 -6.14
N TYR A 212 15.35 -9.19 -7.02
CA TYR A 212 15.19 -9.51 -8.44
C TYR A 212 16.53 -9.80 -9.12
N PHE A 213 17.48 -8.86 -8.98
CA PHE A 213 18.79 -8.99 -9.58
C PHE A 213 19.50 -10.25 -9.09
N PHE A 214 19.62 -10.45 -7.77
CA PHE A 214 20.32 -11.60 -7.21
C PHE A 214 19.60 -12.93 -7.47
N GLY A 215 18.26 -12.95 -7.48
CA GLY A 215 17.48 -14.12 -7.85
C GLY A 215 17.78 -14.58 -9.28
N GLY A 216 17.89 -13.65 -10.22
CA GLY A 216 18.14 -13.97 -11.63
C GLY A 216 19.57 -14.29 -12.01
N PHE A 217 20.54 -14.15 -11.09
CA PHE A 217 21.88 -14.70 -11.33
C PHE A 217 21.87 -16.22 -11.38
N VAL A 218 20.99 -16.89 -10.63
CA VAL A 218 20.96 -18.37 -10.55
C VAL A 218 20.67 -19.00 -11.91
N PRO A 219 19.64 -18.57 -12.68
CA PRO A 219 19.38 -19.09 -14.01
C PRO A 219 20.46 -18.78 -15.07
N LEU A 220 21.28 -17.74 -14.86
CA LEU A 220 22.32 -17.33 -15.82
C LEU A 220 23.63 -18.10 -15.66
N VAL A 221 23.79 -18.88 -14.58
CA VAL A 221 24.95 -19.75 -14.42
C VAL A 221 24.83 -20.89 -15.44
N PRO A 222 25.71 -20.97 -16.45
CA PRO A 222 25.61 -22.01 -17.46
C PRO A 222 25.85 -23.37 -16.82
N CYS A 223 24.87 -24.26 -16.93
CA CYS A 223 25.08 -25.69 -16.72
C CYS A 223 25.95 -26.16 -17.89
N LYS A 224 27.24 -26.37 -17.62
CA LYS A 224 28.17 -27.02 -18.57
C LYS A 224 27.73 -28.44 -18.87
#